data_AF-A0A7G2K1F6-F1
#
_entry.id   AF-A0A7G2K1F6-F1
#
_cell.length_a   1.000
_cell.length_b   1.000
_cell.length_c   1.000
_cell.angle_alpha   90.00
_cell.angle_beta   90.00
_cell.angle_gamma   90.00
#
_symmetry.space_group_name_H-M   'P 1'
#
loop_
_entity.id
_entity.type
_entity.pdbx_description
1 polymer ?
#
loop_
_entity_poly.entity_id
_entity_poly.type
_entity_poly.pdbx_seq_one_letter_code
_entity_poly.pdbx_strand_id
1 'polypeptide(L)'
;MKNESAVENWGKSFVEQLTAKETEAHQYSVRTQFNAERQVYEAVITVRKHGIDTDYFLNFDFVHGNEYAKIVSLNKQLNGLLEEGAYVIRGEKVQPVRSFEQVVEWLVKESRKGLEVQRYKGLGEMNADQLWETTMDP
;
A
#
# COMPACT_ATOMS: atom_id res chain seq x y z
N MET A 1 20.77 -10.67 5.14
CA MET A 1 20.54 -10.93 6.58
C MET A 1 21.76 -11.50 7.33
N LYS A 2 22.97 -11.59 6.75
CA LYS A 2 24.16 -12.09 7.49
C LYS A 2 24.89 -11.02 8.32
N ASN A 3 24.62 -9.74 8.05
CA ASN A 3 25.24 -8.61 8.73
C ASN A 3 24.17 -7.95 9.60
N GLU A 4 24.37 -7.99 10.92
CA GLU A 4 23.45 -7.42 11.90
C GLU A 4 23.26 -5.92 11.70
N SER A 5 24.36 -5.16 11.62
CA SER A 5 24.33 -3.71 11.48
C SER A 5 23.60 -3.28 10.21
N ALA A 6 23.72 -4.04 9.11
CA ALA A 6 22.97 -3.76 7.89
C ALA A 6 21.45 -3.96 8.07
N VAL A 7 21.03 -5.00 8.79
CA VAL A 7 19.61 -5.27 9.09
C VAL A 7 19.07 -4.22 10.06
N GLU A 8 19.85 -3.86 11.07
CA GLU A 8 19.51 -2.83 12.04
C GLU A 8 19.36 -1.45 11.36
N ASN A 9 20.31 -1.05 10.54
CA ASN A 9 20.27 0.24 9.83
C ASN A 9 19.09 0.32 8.86
N TRP A 10 18.82 -0.77 8.11
CA TRP A 10 17.64 -0.85 7.26
C TRP A 10 16.35 -0.73 8.09
N GLY A 11 16.28 -1.45 9.21
CA GLY A 11 15.14 -1.43 10.11
C GLY A 11 14.89 -0.04 10.72
N LYS A 12 15.95 0.67 11.10
CA LYS A 12 15.87 2.04 11.62
C LYS A 12 15.33 3.00 10.56
N SER A 13 15.87 2.95 9.35
CA SER A 13 15.37 3.76 8.23
C SER A 13 13.91 3.45 7.89
N PHE A 14 13.49 2.19 8.00
CA PHE A 14 12.10 1.81 7.80
C PHE A 14 11.18 2.36 8.90
N VAL A 15 11.58 2.24 10.17
CA VAL A 15 10.85 2.82 11.31
C VAL A 15 10.75 4.35 11.20
N GLU A 16 11.83 5.04 10.81
CA GLU A 16 11.81 6.48 10.58
C GLU A 16 10.77 6.88 9.54
N GLN A 17 10.65 6.13 8.43
CA GLN A 17 9.63 6.36 7.41
C GLN A 17 8.21 6.10 7.91
N LEU A 18 8.00 5.06 8.73
CA LEU A 18 6.71 4.78 9.35
C LEU A 18 6.31 5.93 10.29
N THR A 19 7.22 6.33 11.18
CA THR A 19 7.00 7.44 12.12
C THR A 19 6.74 8.77 11.40
N ALA A 20 7.42 9.05 10.29
CA ALA A 20 7.21 10.27 9.52
C ALA A 20 5.83 10.34 8.84
N LYS A 21 5.21 9.19 8.57
CA LYS A 21 3.86 9.08 7.96
C LYS A 21 2.76 8.79 8.97
N GLU A 22 3.08 8.72 10.26
CA GLU A 22 2.15 8.35 11.31
C GLU A 22 1.12 9.45 11.61
N THR A 23 -0.15 9.06 11.76
CA THR A 23 -1.28 9.98 11.99
C THR A 23 -2.19 9.58 13.16
N GLU A 24 -2.13 8.34 13.63
CA GLU A 24 -2.98 7.74 14.67
C GLU A 24 -2.26 7.63 16.05
N ALA A 25 -1.09 8.25 16.19
CA ALA A 25 -0.23 8.21 17.38
C ALA A 25 0.30 6.81 17.74
N HIS A 26 0.49 5.93 16.77
CA HIS A 26 1.25 4.71 16.96
C HIS A 26 2.74 4.99 17.22
N GLN A 27 3.38 4.13 18.02
CA GLN A 27 4.83 4.17 18.18
C GLN A 27 5.45 2.96 17.49
N TYR A 28 6.55 3.19 16.81
CA TYR A 28 7.27 2.18 16.04
C TYR A 28 8.67 2.01 16.59
N SER A 29 9.12 0.78 16.74
CA SER A 29 10.51 0.47 17.07
C SER A 29 10.98 -0.77 16.31
N VAL A 30 12.30 -0.93 16.23
CA VAL A 30 12.92 -2.07 15.58
C VAL A 30 13.99 -2.67 16.47
N ARG A 31 14.10 -3.99 16.42
CA ARG A 31 15.22 -4.74 16.98
C ARG A 31 15.68 -5.82 16.00
N THR A 32 16.93 -6.22 16.13
CA THR A 32 17.47 -7.39 15.44
C THR A 32 17.27 -8.63 16.30
N GLN A 33 17.01 -9.77 15.66
CA GLN A 33 16.97 -11.07 16.30
C GLN A 33 17.85 -12.05 15.51
N PHE A 34 18.79 -12.70 16.18
CA PHE A 34 19.63 -13.72 15.53
C PHE A 34 18.92 -15.07 15.48
N ASN A 35 18.81 -15.64 14.29
CA ASN A 35 18.31 -16.98 14.03
C ASN A 35 19.51 -17.94 13.92
N ALA A 36 19.71 -18.75 14.95
CA ALA A 36 20.85 -19.67 15.05
C ALA A 36 20.78 -20.85 14.05
N GLU A 37 19.59 -21.33 13.68
CA GLU A 37 19.46 -22.44 12.74
C GLU A 37 19.89 -22.04 11.33
N ARG A 38 19.52 -20.82 10.92
CA ARG A 38 19.81 -20.29 9.58
C ARG A 38 21.07 -19.40 9.54
N GLN A 39 21.65 -19.07 10.70
CA GLN A 39 22.82 -18.19 10.83
C GLN A 39 22.57 -16.82 10.17
N VAL A 40 21.42 -16.20 10.48
CA VAL A 40 20.99 -14.90 9.93
C VAL A 40 20.38 -14.01 11.01
N TYR A 41 20.44 -12.71 10.80
CA TYR A 41 19.77 -11.68 11.59
C TYR A 41 18.47 -11.25 10.91
N GLU A 42 17.39 -11.27 11.66
CA GLU A 42 16.03 -10.92 11.22
C GLU A 42 15.61 -9.61 11.88
N ALA A 43 14.83 -8.80 11.17
CA ALA A 43 14.28 -7.56 11.72
C ALA A 43 12.92 -7.84 12.36
N VAL A 44 12.75 -7.36 13.60
CA VAL A 44 11.45 -7.40 14.28
C VAL A 44 10.98 -5.97 14.49
N ILE A 45 9.85 -5.64 13.87
CA ILE A 45 9.21 -4.34 14.01
C ILE A 45 8.15 -4.44 15.09
N THR A 46 8.26 -3.62 16.13
CA THR A 46 7.25 -3.52 17.18
C THR A 46 6.39 -2.30 16.91
N VAL A 47 5.09 -2.52 16.83
CA VAL A 47 4.09 -1.45 16.74
C VAL A 47 3.35 -1.39 18.06
N ARG A 48 3.40 -0.23 18.72
CA ARG A 48 2.60 0.06 19.92
C ARG A 48 1.36 0.83 19.51
N LYS A 49 0.20 0.21 19.69
CA LYS A 49 -1.12 0.82 19.48
C LYS A 49 -1.91 0.81 20.77
N HIS A 50 -2.34 1.98 21.25
CA HIS A 50 -3.08 2.15 22.51
C HIS A 50 -2.42 1.44 23.71
N GLY A 51 -1.08 1.46 23.77
CA GLY A 51 -0.30 0.82 24.83
C GLY A 51 -0.09 -0.70 24.67
N ILE A 52 -0.61 -1.30 23.61
CA ILE A 52 -0.41 -2.73 23.29
C ILE A 52 0.68 -2.86 22.24
N ASP A 53 1.70 -3.65 22.55
CA ASP A 53 2.81 -3.95 21.64
C ASP A 53 2.49 -5.19 20.80
N THR A 54 2.65 -5.06 19.48
CA THR A 54 2.55 -6.16 18.53
C THR A 54 3.84 -6.26 17.73
N ASP A 55 4.42 -7.45 17.70
CA ASP A 55 5.66 -7.73 16.97
C ASP A 55 5.37 -8.31 15.58
N TYR A 56 6.03 -7.75 14.57
CA TYR A 56 6.00 -8.21 13.19
C TYR A 56 7.40 -8.67 12.79
N PHE A 57 7.50 -9.96 12.44
CA PHE A 57 8.77 -10.60 12.10
C PHE A 57 9.02 -10.53 10.60
N LEU A 58 10.09 -9.86 10.20
CA LEU A 58 10.60 -9.86 8.84
C LEU A 58 11.70 -10.91 8.75
N ASN A 59 11.26 -12.17 8.85
CA ASN A 59 12.11 -13.34 8.97
C ASN A 59 12.65 -13.82 7.61
N PHE A 60 13.50 -14.84 7.66
CA PHE A 60 14.10 -15.41 6.45
C PHE A 60 13.05 -15.82 5.41
N ASP A 61 12.01 -16.53 5.84
CA ASP A 61 11.00 -17.10 4.94
C ASP A 61 10.12 -16.01 4.32
N PHE A 62 9.80 -14.93 5.05
CA PHE A 62 9.09 -13.77 4.53
C PHE A 62 9.88 -13.10 3.40
N VAL A 63 11.15 -12.78 3.63
CA VAL A 63 12.00 -12.07 2.65
C VAL A 63 12.27 -12.92 1.40
N HIS A 64 12.28 -14.25 1.53
CA HIS A 64 12.43 -15.18 0.40
C HIS A 64 11.09 -15.67 -0.16
N GLY A 65 9.97 -15.21 0.41
CA GLY A 65 8.63 -15.58 0.01
C GLY A 65 8.21 -14.94 -1.31
N ASN A 66 7.32 -15.63 -2.03
CA ASN A 66 6.79 -15.14 -3.31
C ASN A 66 6.01 -13.82 -3.17
N GLU A 67 5.38 -13.58 -2.03
CA GLU A 67 4.66 -12.33 -1.77
C GLU A 67 5.61 -11.14 -1.70
N TYR A 68 6.68 -11.25 -0.92
CA TYR A 68 7.70 -10.20 -0.85
C TYR A 68 8.40 -10.00 -2.20
N ALA A 69 8.66 -11.09 -2.94
CA ALA A 69 9.21 -11.01 -4.29
C ALA A 69 8.33 -10.18 -5.25
N LYS A 70 6.99 -10.29 -5.15
CA LYS A 70 6.06 -9.44 -5.92
C LYS A 70 6.15 -7.97 -5.51
N ILE A 71 6.25 -7.67 -4.21
CA ILE A 71 6.43 -6.29 -3.71
C ILE A 71 7.73 -5.69 -4.28
N VAL A 72 8.83 -6.44 -4.22
CA VAL A 72 10.13 -6.02 -4.77
C VAL A 72 10.06 -5.83 -6.29
N SER A 73 9.39 -6.72 -7.01
CA SER A 73 9.22 -6.62 -8.47
C SER A 73 8.45 -5.35 -8.86
N LEU A 74 7.36 -5.06 -8.16
CA LEU A 74 6.60 -3.82 -8.36
C LEU A 74 7.45 -2.59 -8.02
N ASN A 75 8.16 -2.61 -6.90
CA ASN A 75 9.04 -1.51 -6.51
C ASN A 75 10.12 -1.24 -7.56
N LYS A 76 10.71 -2.27 -8.19
CA LYS A 76 11.68 -2.11 -9.27
C LYS A 76 11.08 -1.45 -10.52
N GLN A 77 9.80 -1.68 -10.78
CA GLN A 77 9.11 -1.04 -11.91
C GLN A 77 8.76 0.42 -11.61
N LEU A 78 8.43 0.75 -10.36
CA LEU A 78 7.97 2.10 -9.99
C LEU A 78 9.10 3.04 -9.55
N ASN A 79 10.10 2.52 -8.85
CA ASN A 79 11.13 3.34 -8.24
C ASN A 79 11.98 4.03 -9.31
N GLY A 80 12.10 5.35 -9.21
CA GLY A 80 12.83 6.18 -10.19
C GLY A 80 12.04 6.56 -11.45
N LEU A 81 10.78 6.13 -11.60
CA LEU A 81 9.95 6.58 -12.74
C LEU A 81 9.36 7.98 -12.58
N LEU A 82 9.14 8.43 -11.32
CA LEU A 82 8.67 9.78 -11.04
C LEU A 82 9.86 10.66 -10.66
N GLU A 83 10.11 11.66 -11.49
CA GLU A 83 11.15 12.65 -11.29
C GLU A 83 10.56 13.96 -10.72
N GLU A 84 11.44 14.88 -10.33
CA GLU A 84 11.03 16.20 -9.87
C GLU A 84 10.28 16.95 -10.98
N GLY A 85 9.13 17.53 -10.64
CA GLY A 85 8.26 18.20 -11.62
C GLY A 85 7.29 17.27 -12.35
N ALA A 86 7.22 15.98 -11.97
CA ALA A 86 6.23 15.07 -12.52
C ALA A 86 4.79 15.58 -12.35
N TYR A 87 3.96 15.31 -13.35
CA TYR A 87 2.55 15.68 -13.38
C TYR A 87 1.71 14.56 -14.01
N VAL A 88 0.42 14.54 -13.71
CA VAL A 88 -0.58 13.68 -14.35
C VAL A 88 -1.57 14.55 -15.12
N ILE A 89 -2.02 14.06 -16.29
CA ILE A 89 -3.01 14.73 -17.15
C ILE A 89 -4.20 13.82 -17.39
N ARG A 90 -5.40 14.39 -17.33
CA ARG A 90 -6.64 13.74 -17.81
C ARG A 90 -7.55 14.76 -18.48
N GLY A 91 -7.73 14.61 -19.80
CA GLY A 91 -8.39 15.63 -20.60
C GLY A 91 -7.62 16.95 -20.54
N GLU A 92 -8.29 18.03 -20.19
CA GLU A 92 -7.70 19.38 -20.07
C GLU A 92 -7.08 19.66 -18.70
N LYS A 93 -7.21 18.74 -17.73
CA LYS A 93 -6.73 18.96 -16.36
C LYS A 93 -5.33 18.39 -16.16
N VAL A 94 -4.50 19.18 -15.49
CA VAL A 94 -3.12 18.85 -15.14
C VAL A 94 -2.94 18.97 -13.63
N GLN A 95 -2.26 18.00 -13.01
CA GLN A 95 -1.98 18.00 -11.58
C GLN A 95 -0.51 17.61 -11.34
N PRO A 96 0.29 18.46 -10.67
CA PRO A 96 1.61 18.07 -10.17
C PRO A 96 1.49 16.95 -9.13
N VAL A 97 2.37 15.96 -9.20
CA VAL A 97 2.35 14.77 -8.33
C VAL A 97 3.76 14.44 -7.83
N ARG A 98 3.83 13.81 -6.66
CA ARG A 98 5.10 13.39 -6.04
C ARG A 98 5.18 11.89 -5.77
N SER A 99 4.08 11.16 -5.96
CA SER A 99 4.03 9.71 -5.78
C SER A 99 3.02 9.07 -6.73
N PHE A 100 3.21 7.78 -7.02
CA PHE A 100 2.25 7.01 -7.83
C PHE A 100 0.89 6.87 -7.13
N GLU A 101 0.87 6.85 -5.81
CA GLU A 101 -0.37 6.89 -5.02
C GLU A 101 -1.20 8.12 -5.38
N GLN A 102 -0.59 9.32 -5.38
CA GLN A 102 -1.27 10.56 -5.77
C GLN A 102 -1.80 10.51 -7.21
N VAL A 103 -1.04 9.90 -8.13
CA VAL A 103 -1.48 9.72 -9.53
C VAL A 103 -2.76 8.88 -9.58
N VAL A 104 -2.77 7.73 -8.92
CA VAL A 104 -3.92 6.81 -8.93
C VAL A 104 -5.13 7.45 -8.25
N GLU A 105 -4.94 8.04 -7.07
CA GLU A 105 -6.01 8.72 -6.33
C GLU A 105 -6.61 9.86 -7.15
N TRP A 106 -5.78 10.68 -7.80
CA TRP A 106 -6.24 11.78 -8.62
C TRP A 106 -7.02 11.28 -9.85
N LEU A 107 -6.51 10.28 -10.55
CA LEU A 107 -7.19 9.70 -11.72
C LEU A 107 -8.55 9.08 -11.35
N VAL A 108 -8.62 8.35 -10.24
CA VAL A 108 -9.87 7.75 -9.74
C VAL A 108 -10.85 8.84 -9.30
N LYS A 109 -10.37 9.89 -8.63
CA LYS A 109 -11.21 11.02 -8.22
C LYS A 109 -11.77 11.74 -9.44
N GLU A 110 -10.93 12.08 -10.41
CA GLU A 110 -11.41 12.72 -11.64
C GLU A 110 -12.35 11.79 -12.41
N SER A 111 -12.15 10.47 -12.41
CA SER A 111 -12.99 9.53 -13.18
C SER A 111 -14.40 9.41 -12.64
N ARG A 112 -14.58 9.61 -11.34
CA ARG A 112 -15.88 9.60 -10.68
C ARG A 112 -16.63 10.93 -10.75
N LYS A 113 -15.97 12.03 -11.13
CA LYS A 113 -16.64 13.34 -11.20
C LYS A 113 -17.73 13.32 -12.26
N GLY A 114 -18.96 13.68 -11.85
CA GLY A 114 -20.12 13.73 -12.73
C GLY A 114 -20.79 12.38 -12.98
N LEU A 115 -20.30 11.28 -12.38
CA LEU A 115 -20.98 9.99 -12.41
C LEU A 115 -21.86 9.84 -11.17
N GLU A 116 -23.12 9.49 -11.39
CA GLU A 116 -24.02 9.00 -10.35
C GLU A 116 -23.99 7.47 -10.35
N VAL A 117 -23.76 6.87 -9.19
CA VAL A 117 -23.69 5.41 -9.04
C VAL A 117 -24.83 4.96 -8.16
N GLN A 118 -25.82 4.29 -8.77
CA GLN A 118 -26.93 3.67 -8.05
C GLN A 118 -26.69 2.18 -7.88
N ARG A 119 -26.74 1.70 -6.64
CA ARG A 119 -26.70 0.26 -6.33
C ARG A 119 -28.10 -0.23 -6.00
N TYR A 120 -28.74 -0.89 -6.97
CA TYR A 120 -30.03 -1.53 -6.77
C TYR A 120 -29.94 -2.63 -5.71
N LYS A 121 -30.80 -2.56 -4.68
CA LYS A 121 -30.88 -3.59 -3.60
C LYS A 121 -32.03 -4.56 -3.77
N GLY A 122 -33.01 -4.20 -4.59
CA GLY A 122 -34.10 -5.07 -5.02
C GLY A 122 -34.67 -4.63 -6.37
N LEU A 123 -35.40 -5.53 -7.03
CA LEU A 123 -35.97 -5.27 -8.36
C LEU A 123 -37.00 -4.12 -8.37
N GLY A 124 -37.65 -3.84 -7.22
CA GLY A 124 -38.61 -2.74 -7.08
C GLY A 124 -37.98 -1.33 -7.10
N GLU A 125 -36.65 -1.22 -7.14
CA GLU A 125 -35.94 0.05 -7.32
C GLU A 125 -35.70 0.38 -8.81
N MET A 126 -35.94 -0.58 -9.70
CA MET A 126 -35.85 -0.41 -11.15
C MET A 126 -37.21 -0.01 -11.72
N ASN A 127 -37.21 0.83 -12.75
CA ASN A 127 -38.43 1.03 -13.53
C ASN A 127 -38.70 -0.16 -14.47
N ALA A 128 -39.89 -0.23 -15.06
CA ALA A 128 -40.33 -1.38 -15.86
C ALA A 128 -39.41 -1.65 -17.07
N ASP A 129 -38.99 -0.60 -17.78
CA ASP A 129 -38.11 -0.72 -18.94
C ASP A 129 -36.72 -1.24 -18.54
N GLN A 130 -36.14 -0.71 -17.47
CA GLN A 130 -34.87 -1.19 -16.91
C GLN A 130 -34.95 -2.65 -16.48
N LEU A 131 -36.05 -3.06 -15.84
CA LEU A 131 -36.24 -4.44 -15.42
C LEU A 131 -36.33 -5.40 -16.62
N TRP A 132 -37.03 -4.99 -17.67
CA TRP A 132 -37.11 -5.77 -18.91
C TRP A 132 -35.73 -5.91 -19.56
N GLU A 133 -35.07 -4.80 -19.87
CA GLU A 133 -33.78 -4.76 -20.57
C GLU A 133 -32.65 -5.48 -19.82
N THR A 134 -32.65 -5.45 -18.48
CA THR A 134 -31.54 -6.02 -17.69
C THR A 134 -31.79 -7.45 -17.20
N THR A 135 -33.04 -7.90 -17.17
CA THR A 135 -33.41 -9.16 -16.49
C THR A 135 -34.36 -10.06 -17.30
N MET A 136 -35.18 -9.53 -18.20
CA MET A 136 -36.28 -10.28 -18.83
C MET A 136 -36.29 -10.30 -20.38
N ASP A 137 -35.30 -9.67 -21.04
CA ASP A 137 -35.17 -9.68 -22.51
C ASP A 137 -34.53 -11.02 -23.01
N PRO A 138 -35.27 -11.87 -23.76
CA PRO A 138 -34.84 -13.21 -24.18
C PRO A 138 -33.97 -13.28 -25.44
#